data_AF-A0A1T3CFK9-F1
#
_entry.id   AF-A0A1T3CFK9-F1
#
_cell.length_a   1.000
_cell.length_b   1.000
_cell.length_c   1.000
_cell.angle_alpha   90.00
_cell.angle_beta   90.00
_cell.angle_gamma   90.00
#
_symmetry.space_group_name_H-M   'P 1'
#
loop_
_entity.id
_entity.type
_entity.pdbx_description
1 polymer ?
#
loop_
_entity_poly.entity_id
_entity_poly.type
_entity_poly.pdbx_seq_one_letter_code
_entity_poly.pdbx_strand_id
1 'polypeptide(L)'
;MNIPTNLVIRSDETIPIPYAAGVSLRFEITQNYQNLPFPWVTAASITRVLDITMSSVMCVTITLDSGEVIHAVLKLYDRRFGVDLRDYRMVHLPLTTEKEALFESFARRNAIGPFLTQLAQDQERELIPIPPHHHLDDDNFEGSEKYEAALWKDCEEMFNCETKAYELLKDLQGAGVPRLLATVRLVDTSSSIPSDLIDGPDAKYWDVNGILLQYIPGINLINLDSSSIDVKEWPILVQRSVDLVHNINEYGVVMMDCSPRNMIVGQQSQQPFVIDFAQCWFKHEMKMWEPSNEQDDEDNEEEESEEKVAKNEEDEGKETEKRENERKENEEKEIEEKETKEKEDKEKEGEEKEDEEKKDEEKEDEDSEIDLEDEYWYRVRSTDNPGAIGSVMRTRLQREKGVKIKVQFPDIYERPLE
;
A
#
# COMPACT_ATOMS: atom_id res chain seq x y z
N MET A 1 -28.54 -30.87 -27.96
CA MET A 1 -28.42 -30.75 -26.49
C MET A 1 -28.75 -29.32 -26.14
N ASN A 2 -29.70 -29.13 -25.23
CA ASN A 2 -30.22 -27.83 -24.85
C ASN A 2 -29.17 -27.03 -24.08
N ILE A 3 -28.91 -25.81 -24.55
CA ILE A 3 -28.27 -24.77 -23.75
C ILE A 3 -29.36 -24.22 -22.83
N PRO A 4 -29.22 -24.24 -21.49
CA PRO A 4 -30.20 -23.61 -20.63
C PRO A 4 -30.05 -22.09 -20.71
N THR A 5 -31.01 -21.46 -21.39
CA THR A 5 -31.38 -20.05 -21.27
C THR A 5 -31.89 -19.72 -19.87
N ASN A 6 -31.53 -18.53 -19.39
CA ASN A 6 -31.97 -17.82 -18.19
C ASN A 6 -31.13 -18.03 -16.92
N LEU A 7 -29.88 -17.56 -16.93
CA LEU A 7 -29.41 -16.78 -15.79
C LEU A 7 -30.02 -15.38 -15.97
N VAL A 8 -31.06 -15.07 -15.19
CA VAL A 8 -31.49 -13.70 -15.01
C VAL A 8 -30.34 -13.01 -14.29
N ILE A 9 -29.47 -12.33 -15.04
CA ILE A 9 -28.56 -11.33 -14.48
C ILE A 9 -29.48 -10.29 -13.86
N ARG A 10 -29.68 -10.38 -12.53
CA ARG A 10 -30.17 -9.21 -11.79
C ARG A 10 -29.15 -8.12 -12.10
N SER A 11 -29.59 -7.05 -12.76
CA SER A 11 -28.76 -5.88 -12.94
C SER A 11 -28.39 -5.40 -11.55
N ASP A 12 -27.16 -5.68 -11.14
CA ASP A 12 -26.62 -5.23 -9.86
C ASP A 12 -26.54 -3.69 -9.93
N GLU A 13 -27.36 -3.01 -9.11
CA GLU A 13 -27.45 -1.55 -9.15
C GLU A 13 -26.18 -0.98 -8.53
N THR A 14 -25.38 -0.31 -9.36
CA THR A 14 -24.19 0.43 -8.95
C THR A 14 -24.59 1.54 -7.99
N ILE A 15 -23.84 1.68 -6.89
CA ILE A 15 -24.09 2.75 -5.93
C ILE A 15 -23.69 4.09 -6.57
N PRO A 16 -24.59 5.10 -6.60
CA PRO A 16 -24.30 6.37 -7.26
C PRO A 16 -23.22 7.16 -6.51
N ILE A 17 -22.29 7.76 -7.25
CA ILE A 17 -21.23 8.60 -6.69
C ILE A 17 -21.84 9.92 -6.19
N PRO A 18 -21.69 10.26 -4.89
CA PRO A 18 -22.28 11.48 -4.32
C PRO A 18 -21.45 12.74 -4.59
N TYR A 19 -20.26 12.60 -5.18
CA TYR A 19 -19.31 13.68 -5.40
C TYR A 19 -19.51 14.32 -6.77
N ALA A 20 -20.34 15.36 -6.83
CA ALA A 20 -20.60 16.11 -8.06
C ALA A 20 -20.57 17.63 -7.83
N ALA A 21 -20.18 18.38 -8.85
CA ALA A 21 -20.20 19.85 -8.80
C ALA A 21 -21.62 20.36 -8.49
N GLY A 22 -21.71 21.31 -7.57
CA GLY A 22 -22.97 21.86 -7.05
C GLY A 22 -23.55 21.11 -5.85
N VAL A 23 -23.04 19.91 -5.52
CA VAL A 23 -23.45 19.17 -4.31
C VAL A 23 -22.78 19.77 -3.07
N SER A 24 -23.49 19.79 -1.95
CA SER A 24 -22.92 20.14 -0.65
C SER A 24 -22.67 18.89 0.17
N LEU A 25 -21.46 18.81 0.73
CA LEU A 25 -21.05 17.78 1.68
C LEU A 25 -21.01 18.38 3.08
N ARG A 26 -21.29 17.56 4.08
CA ARG A 26 -21.10 17.89 5.49
C ARG A 26 -19.99 17.03 6.06
N PHE A 27 -19.13 17.61 6.87
CA PHE A 27 -18.08 16.89 7.58
C PHE A 27 -17.80 17.57 8.92
N GLU A 28 -17.25 16.81 9.84
CA GLU A 28 -16.70 17.34 11.08
C GLU A 28 -15.20 17.57 10.92
N ILE A 29 -14.70 18.61 11.59
CA ILE A 29 -13.27 18.88 11.70
C ILE A 29 -12.72 18.00 12.82
N THR A 30 -11.83 17.07 12.50
CA THR A 30 -11.21 16.19 13.51
C THR A 30 -9.92 16.80 14.07
N GLN A 31 -9.17 17.54 13.25
CA GLN A 31 -8.03 18.35 13.68
C GLN A 31 -7.89 19.62 12.84
N ASN A 32 -7.55 20.74 13.48
CA ASN A 32 -7.35 22.05 12.84
C ASN A 32 -5.90 22.48 12.96
N TYR A 33 -5.22 22.65 11.83
CA TYR A 33 -3.77 22.90 11.78
C TYR A 33 -3.40 24.38 11.60
N GLN A 34 -4.34 25.21 11.13
CA GLN A 34 -4.08 26.62 10.79
C GLN A 34 -4.80 27.59 11.74
N ASN A 35 -5.42 27.09 12.82
CA ASN A 35 -6.25 27.86 13.74
C ASN A 35 -7.33 28.69 13.03
N LEU A 36 -7.82 28.19 11.90
CA LEU A 36 -8.91 28.84 11.17
C LEU A 36 -10.21 28.67 11.98
N PRO A 37 -11.13 29.66 11.97
CA PRO A 37 -12.41 29.59 12.67
C PRO A 37 -13.38 28.66 11.94
N PHE A 38 -13.02 27.38 11.82
CA PHE A 38 -13.89 26.37 11.26
C PHE A 38 -15.01 26.04 12.24
N PRO A 39 -16.26 25.97 11.77
CA PRO A 39 -17.34 25.32 12.51
C PRO A 39 -16.97 23.86 12.80
N TRP A 40 -17.36 23.34 13.97
CA TRP A 40 -17.14 21.92 14.32
C TRP A 40 -17.69 20.96 13.26
N VAL A 41 -18.95 21.18 12.84
CA VAL A 41 -19.53 20.56 11.63
C VAL A 41 -19.64 21.63 10.55
N THR A 42 -18.94 21.39 9.45
CA THR A 42 -18.82 22.32 8.33
C THR A 42 -19.52 21.75 7.10
N ALA A 43 -20.26 22.61 6.39
CA ALA A 43 -20.76 22.31 5.07
C ALA A 43 -19.81 22.89 4.02
N ALA A 44 -19.45 22.10 3.02
CA ALA A 44 -18.67 22.53 1.88
C ALA A 44 -19.48 22.33 0.59
N SER A 45 -19.42 23.29 -0.31
CA SER A 45 -20.01 23.15 -1.65
C SER A 45 -18.94 22.72 -2.65
N ILE A 46 -19.18 21.62 -3.35
CA ILE A 46 -18.27 21.14 -4.40
C ILE A 46 -18.38 22.09 -5.59
N THR A 47 -17.28 22.73 -5.93
CA THR A 47 -17.19 23.60 -7.11
C THR A 47 -16.72 22.82 -8.34
N ARG A 48 -15.87 21.82 -8.15
CA ARG A 48 -15.30 20.98 -9.21
C ARG A 48 -14.76 19.68 -8.62
N VAL A 49 -14.90 18.58 -9.35
CA VAL A 49 -14.24 17.29 -9.05
C VAL A 49 -12.92 17.21 -9.83
N LEU A 50 -11.87 16.67 -9.21
CA LEU A 50 -10.53 16.53 -9.76
C LEU A 50 -10.23 15.03 -9.96
N ASP A 51 -10.28 14.57 -11.21
CA ASP A 51 -10.04 13.17 -11.58
C ASP A 51 -8.54 12.91 -11.79
N ILE A 52 -7.73 13.07 -10.74
CA ILE A 52 -6.25 13.06 -10.84
C ILE A 52 -5.62 11.99 -9.94
N THR A 53 -6.33 11.47 -8.94
CA THR A 53 -5.76 10.59 -7.92
C THR A 53 -6.64 9.36 -7.67
N MET A 54 -6.08 8.34 -7.03
CA MET A 54 -6.82 7.17 -6.55
C MET A 54 -8.02 7.52 -5.66
N SER A 55 -7.90 8.58 -4.85
CA SER A 55 -8.95 9.05 -3.94
C SER A 55 -9.90 10.07 -4.60
N SER A 56 -11.06 10.29 -3.98
CA SER A 56 -11.99 11.35 -4.42
C SER A 56 -11.44 12.73 -4.03
N VAL A 57 -11.14 13.57 -5.02
CA VAL A 57 -10.59 14.91 -4.80
C VAL A 57 -11.50 15.98 -5.39
N MET A 58 -11.78 17.03 -4.64
CA MET A 58 -12.71 18.09 -5.03
C MET A 58 -12.17 19.47 -4.66
N CYS A 59 -12.39 20.46 -5.53
CA CYS A 59 -12.32 21.87 -5.14
C CYS A 59 -13.62 22.24 -4.42
N VAL A 60 -13.51 22.81 -3.22
CA VAL A 60 -14.68 23.17 -2.41
C VAL A 60 -14.63 24.61 -1.93
N THR A 61 -15.80 25.18 -1.67
CA THR A 61 -15.96 26.42 -0.92
C THR A 61 -16.55 26.15 0.45
N ILE A 62 -15.96 26.75 1.47
CA ILE A 62 -16.35 26.61 2.87
C ILE A 62 -16.60 27.99 3.46
N THR A 63 -17.70 28.17 4.19
CA THR A 63 -17.95 29.39 4.97
C THR A 63 -17.50 29.17 6.40
N LEU A 64 -16.58 30.00 6.88
CA LEU A 64 -16.06 29.98 8.24
C LEU A 64 -17.03 30.64 9.23
N ASP A 65 -16.83 30.43 10.54
CA ASP A 65 -17.63 31.09 11.60
C ASP A 65 -17.50 32.63 11.56
N SER A 66 -16.41 33.14 10.97
CA SER A 66 -16.23 34.57 10.70
C SER A 66 -17.13 35.11 9.58
N GLY A 67 -17.79 34.24 8.81
CA GLY A 67 -18.51 34.58 7.59
C GLY A 67 -17.61 34.67 6.34
N GLU A 68 -16.29 34.50 6.49
CA GLU A 68 -15.36 34.44 5.36
C GLU A 68 -15.56 33.15 4.56
N VAL A 69 -15.51 33.25 3.24
CA VAL A 69 -15.54 32.08 2.34
C VAL A 69 -14.13 31.76 1.89
N ILE A 70 -13.69 30.53 2.16
CA ILE A 70 -12.40 30.03 1.69
C ILE A 70 -12.58 29.03 0.54
N HIS A 71 -11.58 29.00 -0.34
CA HIS A 71 -11.44 27.98 -1.37
C HIS A 71 -10.39 26.97 -0.94
N ALA A 72 -10.76 25.69 -0.93
CA ALA A 72 -9.89 24.60 -0.49
C ALA A 72 -9.97 23.41 -1.45
N VAL A 73 -9.03 22.48 -1.30
CA VAL A 73 -9.12 21.14 -1.88
C VAL A 73 -9.53 20.18 -0.76
N LEU A 74 -10.58 19.40 -0.99
CA LEU A 74 -11.02 18.31 -0.13
C LEU A 74 -10.62 17.00 -0.81
N LYS A 75 -9.82 16.18 -0.12
CA LYS A 75 -9.51 14.81 -0.54
C LYS A 75 -10.16 13.85 0.46
N LEU A 76 -10.96 12.91 -0.03
CA LEU A 76 -11.67 11.90 0.74
C LEU A 76 -11.13 10.52 0.40
N TYR A 77 -10.78 9.75 1.42
CA TYR A 77 -10.34 8.36 1.31
C TYR A 77 -11.57 7.46 1.46
N ASP A 78 -12.38 7.45 0.41
CA ASP A 78 -13.62 6.68 0.35
C ASP A 78 -13.43 5.43 -0.51
N ARG A 79 -13.40 4.26 0.14
CA ARG A 79 -13.26 2.95 -0.54
C ARG A 79 -14.29 2.71 -1.64
N ARG A 80 -15.42 3.40 -1.59
CA ARG A 80 -16.58 3.16 -2.45
C ARG A 80 -16.43 3.84 -3.81
N PHE A 81 -15.68 4.95 -3.90
CA PHE A 81 -15.74 5.85 -5.05
C PHE A 81 -14.38 6.36 -5.55
N GLY A 82 -13.25 5.81 -5.08
CA GLY A 82 -11.95 6.10 -5.68
C GLY A 82 -11.86 5.56 -7.12
N VAL A 83 -11.45 6.40 -8.07
CA VAL A 83 -11.39 6.05 -9.51
C VAL A 83 -10.30 5.02 -9.74
N ASP A 84 -9.03 5.41 -9.61
CA ASP A 84 -7.90 4.50 -9.82
C ASP A 84 -7.78 3.48 -8.68
N LEU A 85 -8.34 3.77 -7.49
CA LEU A 85 -8.39 2.83 -6.36
C LEU A 85 -9.16 1.54 -6.72
N ARG A 86 -10.14 1.64 -7.61
CA ARG A 86 -11.00 0.53 -8.05
C ARG A 86 -10.65 -0.01 -9.43
N ASP A 87 -9.56 0.46 -10.01
CA ASP A 87 -9.12 0.01 -11.33
C ASP A 87 -8.30 -1.29 -11.20
N TYR A 88 -8.79 -2.36 -11.83
CA TYR A 88 -8.12 -3.64 -11.92
C TYR A 88 -8.01 -4.06 -13.37
N ARG A 89 -6.77 -4.34 -13.84
CA ARG A 89 -6.49 -4.70 -15.25
C ARG A 89 -7.13 -3.74 -16.27
N MET A 90 -7.08 -2.43 -15.99
CA MET A 90 -7.70 -1.36 -16.80
C MET A 90 -9.24 -1.39 -16.86
N VAL A 91 -9.88 -2.10 -15.92
CA VAL A 91 -11.33 -2.15 -15.75
C VAL A 91 -11.68 -1.56 -14.39
N HIS A 92 -12.52 -0.53 -14.41
CA HIS A 92 -13.07 0.04 -13.18
C HIS A 92 -14.10 -0.93 -12.57
N LEU A 93 -13.91 -1.28 -11.29
CA LEU A 93 -14.79 -2.16 -10.53
C LEU A 93 -15.70 -1.34 -9.60
N PRO A 94 -16.86 -0.83 -10.05
CA PRO A 94 -17.73 -0.02 -9.21
C PRO A 94 -18.24 -0.82 -8.02
N LEU A 95 -18.53 -0.10 -6.94
CA LEU A 95 -19.28 -0.65 -5.83
C LEU A 95 -20.74 -0.85 -6.23
N THR A 96 -21.27 -2.02 -5.88
CA THR A 96 -22.65 -2.38 -6.13
C THR A 96 -23.36 -2.68 -4.82
N THR A 97 -24.69 -2.70 -4.87
CA THR A 97 -25.51 -3.00 -3.69
C THR A 97 -25.22 -4.40 -3.15
N GLU A 98 -24.96 -5.37 -4.03
CA GLU A 98 -24.58 -6.74 -3.62
C GLU A 98 -23.23 -6.77 -2.89
N LYS A 99 -22.20 -6.11 -3.42
CA LYS A 99 -20.87 -6.03 -2.78
C LYS A 99 -20.93 -5.34 -1.42
N GLU A 100 -21.70 -4.26 -1.30
CA GLU A 100 -21.87 -3.58 -0.02
C GLU A 100 -22.58 -4.48 1.00
N ALA A 101 -23.60 -5.25 0.58
CA ALA A 101 -24.26 -6.22 1.46
C ALA A 101 -23.33 -7.35 1.92
N LEU A 102 -22.40 -7.82 1.06
CA LEU A 102 -21.37 -8.79 1.43
C LEU A 102 -20.40 -8.21 2.47
N PHE A 103 -19.95 -6.97 2.27
CA PHE A 103 -19.11 -6.25 3.23
C PHE A 103 -19.81 -6.07 4.58
N GLU A 104 -21.08 -5.65 4.60
CA GLU A 104 -21.88 -5.55 5.82
C GLU A 104 -22.02 -6.91 6.53
N SER A 105 -22.27 -7.99 5.79
CA SER A 105 -22.36 -9.35 6.34
C SER A 105 -21.02 -9.79 6.95
N PHE A 106 -19.90 -9.40 6.35
CA PHE A 106 -18.57 -9.67 6.85
C PHE A 106 -18.28 -8.91 8.16
N ALA A 107 -18.72 -7.66 8.26
CA ALA A 107 -18.70 -6.88 9.49
C ALA A 107 -19.57 -7.52 10.59
N ARG A 108 -20.84 -7.88 10.29
CA ARG A 108 -21.76 -8.52 11.26
C ARG A 108 -21.23 -9.85 11.81
N ARG A 109 -20.42 -10.57 11.04
CA ARG A 109 -19.75 -11.81 11.46
C ARG A 109 -18.47 -11.56 12.27
N ASN A 110 -18.12 -10.31 12.57
CA ASN A 110 -16.86 -9.90 13.20
C ASN A 110 -15.61 -10.41 12.45
N ALA A 111 -15.70 -10.54 11.13
CA ALA A 111 -14.68 -11.21 10.33
C ALA A 111 -13.68 -10.25 9.65
N ILE A 112 -13.99 -8.95 9.58
CA ILE A 112 -13.08 -7.92 9.07
C ILE A 112 -11.81 -7.83 9.92
N GLY A 113 -11.92 -7.69 11.25
CA GLY A 113 -10.76 -7.53 12.14
C GLY A 113 -9.73 -8.67 12.04
N PRO A 114 -10.16 -9.95 12.16
CA PRO A 114 -9.27 -11.10 11.94
C PRO A 114 -8.64 -11.12 10.54
N PHE A 115 -9.42 -10.79 9.51
CA PHE A 115 -8.90 -10.71 8.15
C PHE A 115 -7.82 -9.63 7.98
N LEU A 116 -8.05 -8.42 8.49
CA LEU A 116 -7.07 -7.34 8.41
C LEU A 116 -5.79 -7.65 9.19
N THR A 117 -5.92 -8.38 10.30
CA THR A 117 -4.77 -8.88 11.09
C THR A 117 -3.96 -9.88 10.27
N GLN A 118 -4.62 -10.84 9.62
CA GLN A 118 -3.96 -11.79 8.74
C GLN A 118 -3.30 -11.08 7.56
N LEU A 119 -3.99 -10.15 6.92
CA LEU A 119 -3.46 -9.36 5.80
C LEU A 119 -2.19 -8.59 6.21
N ALA A 120 -2.16 -8.02 7.41
CA ALA A 120 -0.95 -7.35 7.91
C ALA A 120 0.22 -8.33 8.11
N GLN A 121 -0.04 -9.53 8.64
CA GLN A 121 0.99 -10.57 8.80
C GLN A 121 1.50 -11.09 7.45
N ASP A 122 0.63 -11.24 6.46
CA ASP A 122 1.01 -11.67 5.13
C ASP A 122 1.85 -10.59 4.44
N GLN A 123 1.46 -9.31 4.56
CA GLN A 123 2.25 -8.18 4.05
C GLN A 123 3.66 -8.08 4.66
N GLU A 124 3.88 -8.53 5.89
CA GLU A 124 5.21 -8.58 6.50
C GLU A 124 6.10 -9.69 5.92
N ARG A 125 5.52 -10.72 5.30
CA ARG A 125 6.25 -11.86 4.74
C ARG A 125 6.50 -11.72 3.24
N GLU A 126 5.65 -10.97 2.55
CA GLU A 126 5.74 -10.80 1.11
C GLU A 126 6.74 -9.72 0.72
N LEU A 127 7.51 -9.97 -0.34
CA LEU A 127 8.44 -8.99 -0.93
C LEU A 127 7.69 -7.87 -1.66
N ILE A 128 6.46 -8.13 -2.10
CA ILE A 128 5.63 -7.22 -2.88
C ILE A 128 4.34 -6.97 -2.08
N PRO A 129 3.87 -5.71 -1.97
CA PRO A 129 2.59 -5.42 -1.34
C PRO A 129 1.47 -6.28 -1.93
N ILE A 130 0.56 -6.76 -1.08
CA ILE A 130 -0.62 -7.52 -1.50
C ILE A 130 -1.74 -6.51 -1.83
N PRO A 131 -1.98 -6.17 -3.12
CA PRO A 131 -3.06 -5.27 -3.49
C PRO A 131 -4.44 -5.90 -3.21
N PRO A 132 -5.48 -5.07 -2.98
CA PRO A 132 -6.84 -5.53 -2.71
C PRO A 132 -7.38 -6.55 -3.70
N HIS A 133 -7.06 -6.40 -4.99
CA HIS A 133 -7.58 -7.27 -6.05
C HIS A 133 -7.08 -8.72 -5.96
N HIS A 134 -6.02 -9.03 -5.21
CA HIS A 134 -5.61 -10.42 -4.94
C HIS A 134 -6.66 -11.21 -4.14
N HIS A 135 -7.62 -10.52 -3.52
CA HIS A 135 -8.71 -11.16 -2.80
C HIS A 135 -9.97 -11.37 -3.65
N LEU A 136 -9.93 -11.04 -4.95
CA LEU A 136 -11.00 -11.33 -5.88
C LEU A 136 -10.68 -12.56 -6.70
N ASP A 137 -11.64 -13.46 -6.81
CA ASP A 137 -11.65 -14.47 -7.86
C ASP A 137 -12.05 -13.82 -9.20
N ASP A 138 -11.19 -14.01 -10.21
CA ASP A 138 -11.32 -13.41 -11.55
C ASP A 138 -12.61 -13.85 -12.29
N ASP A 139 -13.16 -15.03 -11.98
CA ASP A 139 -14.26 -15.65 -12.74
C ASP A 139 -15.64 -15.45 -12.08
N ASN A 140 -15.72 -15.42 -10.75
CA ASN A 140 -16.99 -15.41 -10.03
C ASN A 140 -17.17 -14.26 -9.01
N PHE A 141 -16.18 -13.37 -8.87
CA PHE A 141 -16.16 -12.27 -7.89
C PHE A 141 -16.29 -12.72 -6.42
N GLU A 142 -16.00 -13.98 -6.12
CA GLU A 142 -15.85 -14.48 -4.76
C GLU A 142 -14.71 -13.72 -4.06
N GLY A 143 -14.90 -13.44 -2.78
CA GLY A 143 -13.97 -12.61 -1.99
C GLY A 143 -14.21 -11.10 -2.10
N SER A 144 -15.32 -10.67 -2.71
CA SER A 144 -15.73 -9.25 -2.74
C SER A 144 -15.72 -8.58 -1.35
N GLU A 145 -16.10 -9.26 -0.28
CA GLU A 145 -16.04 -8.71 1.08
C GLU A 145 -14.62 -8.49 1.59
N LYS A 146 -13.66 -9.34 1.20
CA LYS A 146 -12.24 -9.19 1.53
C LYS A 146 -11.61 -8.10 0.69
N TYR A 147 -11.97 -8.01 -0.58
CA TYR A 147 -11.58 -6.91 -1.46
C TYR A 147 -12.01 -5.55 -0.89
N GLU A 148 -13.29 -5.41 -0.50
CA GLU A 148 -13.81 -4.18 0.09
C GLU A 148 -13.15 -3.85 1.45
N ALA A 149 -12.82 -4.85 2.26
CA ALA A 149 -12.06 -4.68 3.51
C ALA A 149 -10.60 -4.28 3.27
N ALA A 150 -9.94 -4.84 2.25
CA ALA A 150 -8.60 -4.43 1.85
C ALA A 150 -8.60 -2.99 1.30
N LEU A 151 -9.58 -2.60 0.48
CA LEU A 151 -9.76 -1.22 0.03
C LEU A 151 -9.98 -0.24 1.20
N TRP A 152 -10.75 -0.65 2.21
CA TRP A 152 -10.92 0.15 3.43
C TRP A 152 -9.56 0.39 4.12
N LYS A 153 -8.76 -0.67 4.29
CA LYS A 153 -7.43 -0.60 4.89
C LYS A 153 -6.50 0.30 4.08
N ASP A 154 -6.46 0.16 2.76
CA ASP A 154 -5.66 1.03 1.88
C ASP A 154 -6.05 2.51 2.05
N CYS A 155 -7.35 2.81 2.16
CA CYS A 155 -7.83 4.18 2.42
C CYS A 155 -7.37 4.72 3.78
N GLU A 156 -7.41 3.89 4.82
CA GLU A 156 -6.91 4.25 6.16
C GLU A 156 -5.39 4.50 6.13
N GLU A 157 -4.62 3.62 5.49
CA GLU A 157 -3.16 3.74 5.35
C GLU A 157 -2.77 4.97 4.53
N MET A 158 -3.45 5.25 3.41
CA MET A 158 -3.22 6.45 2.59
C MET A 158 -3.51 7.74 3.36
N PHE A 159 -4.60 7.78 4.13
CA PHE A 159 -4.94 8.92 4.99
C PHE A 159 -3.85 9.16 6.04
N ASN A 160 -3.43 8.10 6.74
CA ASN A 160 -2.40 8.17 7.78
C ASN A 160 -1.04 8.56 7.19
N CYS A 161 -0.67 8.00 6.04
CA CYS A 161 0.56 8.33 5.33
C CYS A 161 0.58 9.81 4.93
N GLU A 162 -0.49 10.30 4.29
CA GLU A 162 -0.53 11.67 3.81
C GLU A 162 -0.51 12.69 4.95
N THR A 163 -1.32 12.49 6.00
CA THR A 163 -1.34 13.37 7.17
C THR A 163 0.02 13.43 7.88
N LYS A 164 0.70 12.29 8.00
CA LYS A 164 2.04 12.21 8.56
C LYS A 164 3.09 12.93 7.71
N ALA A 165 3.02 12.81 6.38
CA ALA A 165 3.90 13.54 5.48
C ALA A 165 3.71 15.06 5.64
N TYR A 166 2.48 15.55 5.73
CA TYR A 166 2.22 16.97 5.98
C TYR A 166 2.79 17.45 7.32
N GLU A 167 2.74 16.64 8.38
CA GLU A 167 3.32 16.98 9.69
C GLU A 167 4.85 17.11 9.62
N LEU A 168 5.53 16.17 8.95
CA LEU A 168 6.98 16.23 8.75
C LEU A 168 7.40 17.41 7.88
N LEU A 169 6.59 17.74 6.86
CA LEU A 169 6.86 18.80 5.90
C LEU A 169 6.27 20.17 6.30
N LYS A 170 5.92 20.36 7.59
CA LYS A 170 5.30 21.59 8.09
C LYS A 170 6.06 22.87 7.72
N ASP A 171 7.39 22.80 7.67
CA ASP A 171 8.24 23.95 7.35
C ASP A 171 8.24 24.30 5.86
N LEU A 172 7.84 23.37 4.99
CA LEU A 172 7.69 23.57 3.55
C LEU A 172 6.27 24.00 3.14
N GLN A 173 5.32 23.93 4.08
CA GLN A 173 3.92 24.26 3.82
C GLN A 173 3.73 25.75 3.48
N GLY A 174 3.01 26.00 2.38
CA GLY A 174 2.76 27.32 1.80
C GLY A 174 3.88 27.87 0.91
N ALA A 175 5.03 27.17 0.80
CA ALA A 175 6.17 27.59 -0.03
C ALA A 175 6.49 26.59 -1.15
N GLY A 176 6.42 25.29 -0.86
CA GLY A 176 6.59 24.21 -1.85
C GLY A 176 5.68 23.00 -1.61
N VAL A 177 4.94 22.98 -0.50
CA VAL A 177 3.90 22.00 -0.20
C VAL A 177 2.63 22.77 0.15
N PRO A 178 1.42 22.38 -0.27
CA PRO A 178 0.20 23.06 0.16
C PRO A 178 0.06 23.06 1.69
N ARG A 179 -0.63 24.04 2.26
CA ARG A 179 -0.96 23.98 3.69
C ARG A 179 -2.01 22.90 3.95
N LEU A 180 -1.75 22.02 4.92
CA LEU A 180 -2.80 21.21 5.54
C LEU A 180 -3.63 22.13 6.44
N LEU A 181 -4.90 22.33 6.09
CA LEU A 181 -5.82 23.20 6.81
C LEU A 181 -6.46 22.45 7.98
N ALA A 182 -6.96 21.26 7.71
CA ALA A 182 -7.65 20.40 8.68
C ALA A 182 -7.69 18.94 8.20
N THR A 183 -7.82 18.01 9.15
CA THR A 183 -8.37 16.68 8.88
C THR A 183 -9.87 16.70 9.15
N VAL A 184 -10.60 15.87 8.40
CA VAL A 184 -12.07 15.85 8.44
C VAL A 184 -12.59 14.42 8.42
N ARG A 185 -13.82 14.25 8.92
CA ARG A 185 -14.60 13.03 8.77
C ARG A 185 -15.97 13.36 8.18
N LEU A 186 -16.38 12.67 7.12
CA LEU A 186 -17.64 12.93 6.44
C LEU A 186 -18.82 12.64 7.38
N VAL A 187 -19.74 13.59 7.50
CA VAL A 187 -20.95 13.50 8.31
C VAL A 187 -22.10 13.08 7.40
N ASP A 188 -23.08 12.36 7.96
CA ASP A 188 -24.23 11.77 7.26
C ASP A 188 -23.91 10.48 6.47
N THR A 189 -22.74 9.87 6.69
CA THR A 189 -22.51 8.44 6.38
C THR A 189 -23.40 7.53 7.21
N SER A 190 -24.03 8.01 8.28
CA SER A 190 -24.95 7.26 9.14
C SER A 190 -26.13 6.65 8.40
N SER A 191 -26.55 7.20 7.25
CA SER A 191 -27.57 6.57 6.40
C SER A 191 -27.04 5.37 5.61
N SER A 192 -25.71 5.22 5.50
CA SER A 192 -25.01 4.06 4.94
C SER A 192 -24.51 3.06 5.99
N ILE A 193 -24.53 3.41 7.28
CA ILE A 193 -24.18 2.47 8.35
C ILE A 193 -25.42 1.66 8.71
N PRO A 194 -25.34 0.32 8.76
CA PRO A 194 -26.43 -0.48 9.29
C PRO A 194 -26.79 -0.07 10.72
N SER A 195 -28.07 0.11 11.01
CA SER A 195 -28.54 0.61 12.32
C SER A 195 -28.11 -0.26 13.49
N ASP A 196 -27.89 -1.55 13.25
CA ASP A 196 -27.40 -2.52 14.24
C ASP A 196 -25.90 -2.36 14.56
N LEU A 197 -25.14 -1.68 13.71
CA LEU A 197 -23.68 -1.51 13.83
C LEU A 197 -23.28 -0.10 14.28
N ILE A 198 -24.19 0.88 14.25
CA ILE A 198 -23.88 2.30 14.44
C ILE A 198 -23.24 2.64 15.80
N ASP A 199 -23.65 1.95 16.86
CA ASP A 199 -23.12 2.13 18.22
C ASP A 199 -22.00 1.13 18.56
N GLY A 200 -21.60 0.29 17.60
CA GLY A 200 -20.61 -0.74 17.76
C GLY A 200 -19.19 -0.32 17.36
N PRO A 201 -18.16 -1.09 17.76
CA PRO A 201 -16.76 -0.83 17.35
C PRO A 201 -16.54 -0.94 15.84
N ASP A 202 -17.44 -1.62 15.12
CA ASP A 202 -17.38 -1.82 13.67
C ASP A 202 -17.93 -0.64 12.87
N ALA A 203 -18.56 0.36 13.51
CA ALA A 203 -19.04 1.56 12.84
C ALA A 203 -17.94 2.30 12.06
N LYS A 204 -16.68 2.19 12.54
CA LYS A 204 -15.48 2.77 11.90
C LYS A 204 -15.27 2.32 10.46
N TYR A 205 -15.78 1.16 10.05
CA TYR A 205 -15.62 0.65 8.68
C TYR A 205 -16.40 1.45 7.63
N TRP A 206 -17.28 2.36 8.07
CA TRP A 206 -18.02 3.30 7.24
C TRP A 206 -17.58 4.75 7.43
N ASP A 207 -16.58 5.00 8.28
CA ASP A 207 -16.01 6.33 8.40
C ASP A 207 -15.25 6.68 7.11
N VAL A 208 -15.51 7.88 6.60
CA VAL A 208 -14.77 8.44 5.46
C VAL A 208 -13.93 9.59 5.98
N ASN A 209 -12.65 9.32 6.14
CA ASN A 209 -11.67 10.30 6.53
C ASN A 209 -11.23 11.12 5.32
N GLY A 210 -10.75 12.33 5.58
CA GLY A 210 -10.25 13.22 4.54
C GLY A 210 -9.38 14.33 5.07
N ILE A 211 -8.79 15.06 4.14
CA ILE A 211 -7.95 16.23 4.40
C ILE A 211 -8.46 17.44 3.63
N LEU A 212 -8.38 18.60 4.28
CA LEU A 212 -8.57 19.91 3.66
C LEU A 212 -7.21 20.54 3.42
N LEU A 213 -6.94 20.85 2.16
CA LEU A 213 -5.68 21.44 1.71
C LEU A 213 -5.90 22.84 1.16
N GLN A 214 -4.88 23.67 1.25
CA GLN A 214 -4.78 24.93 0.54
C GLN A 214 -4.99 24.68 -0.97
N TYR A 215 -5.94 25.40 -1.56
CA TYR A 215 -6.05 25.43 -3.01
C TYR A 215 -4.92 26.26 -3.61
N ILE A 216 -4.17 25.67 -4.55
CA ILE A 216 -3.13 26.33 -5.33
C ILE A 216 -3.67 26.59 -6.74
N PRO A 217 -4.04 27.84 -7.09
CA PRO A 217 -4.36 28.19 -8.47
C PRO A 217 -3.10 28.04 -9.32
N GLY A 218 -3.17 27.24 -10.39
CA GLY A 218 -1.98 26.92 -11.15
C GLY A 218 -2.23 25.92 -12.27
N ILE A 219 -1.14 25.55 -12.94
CA ILE A 219 -1.14 24.48 -13.93
C ILE A 219 -0.39 23.28 -13.38
N ASN A 220 -0.78 22.08 -13.79
CA ASN A 220 0.00 20.89 -13.53
C ASN A 220 1.31 20.95 -14.34
N LEU A 221 2.45 20.61 -13.73
CA LEU A 221 3.77 20.65 -14.39
C LEU A 221 3.79 19.78 -15.66
N ILE A 222 3.10 18.64 -15.65
CA ILE A 222 3.01 17.76 -16.82
C ILE A 222 2.31 18.45 -18.01
N ASN A 223 1.48 19.44 -17.75
CA ASN A 223 0.71 20.20 -18.73
C ASN A 223 1.39 21.51 -19.15
N LEU A 224 2.69 21.68 -18.85
CA LEU A 224 3.48 22.83 -19.29
C LEU A 224 3.31 23.10 -20.80
N ASP A 225 2.88 24.32 -21.11
CA ASP A 225 2.63 24.77 -22.46
C ASP A 225 2.95 26.28 -22.60
N SER A 226 3.15 26.72 -23.85
CA SER A 226 3.64 28.07 -24.16
C SER A 226 2.57 29.15 -24.05
N SER A 227 1.30 28.78 -23.95
CA SER A 227 0.19 29.70 -23.69
C SER A 227 0.05 30.01 -22.20
N SER A 228 0.48 29.09 -21.33
CA SER A 228 0.45 29.24 -19.88
C SER A 228 1.71 29.89 -19.32
N ILE A 229 2.90 29.48 -19.81
CA ILE A 229 4.21 29.92 -19.29
C ILE A 229 5.20 30.09 -20.45
N ASP A 230 6.00 31.18 -20.44
CA ASP A 230 7.06 31.40 -21.43
C ASP A 230 8.04 30.21 -21.45
N VAL A 231 8.35 29.72 -22.65
CA VAL A 231 9.26 28.60 -22.89
C VAL A 231 10.63 28.80 -22.23
N LYS A 232 11.07 30.06 -22.07
CA LYS A 232 12.33 30.40 -21.40
C LYS A 232 12.34 30.07 -19.91
N GLU A 233 11.17 30.04 -19.28
CA GLU A 233 11.02 29.75 -17.85
C GLU A 233 10.92 28.24 -17.57
N TRP A 234 10.64 27.41 -18.59
CA TRP A 234 10.47 25.97 -18.39
C TRP A 234 11.69 25.28 -17.77
N PRO A 235 12.95 25.53 -18.21
CA PRO A 235 14.11 24.94 -17.56
C PRO A 235 14.20 25.32 -16.08
N ILE A 236 13.89 26.57 -15.73
CA ILE A 236 13.96 27.09 -14.37
C ILE A 236 12.90 26.41 -13.49
N LEU A 237 11.67 26.26 -13.99
CA LEU A 237 10.58 25.62 -13.27
C LEU A 237 10.82 24.12 -13.05
N VAL A 238 11.33 23.43 -14.08
CA VAL A 238 11.69 22.02 -13.95
C VAL A 238 12.83 21.87 -12.94
N GLN A 239 13.85 22.72 -12.98
CA GLN A 239 14.94 22.69 -12.00
C GLN A 239 14.44 22.91 -10.58
N ARG A 240 13.61 23.95 -10.35
CA ARG A 240 13.03 24.21 -9.02
C ARG A 240 12.18 23.04 -8.51
N SER A 241 11.52 22.32 -9.41
CA SER A 241 10.72 21.14 -9.06
C SER A 241 11.61 19.98 -8.61
N VAL A 242 12.74 19.76 -9.29
CA VAL A 242 13.76 18.77 -8.92
C VAL A 242 14.39 19.12 -7.56
N ASP A 243 14.77 20.38 -7.37
CA ASP A 243 15.37 20.87 -6.13
C ASP A 243 14.40 20.74 -4.95
N LEU A 244 13.11 21.05 -5.16
CA LEU A 244 12.08 20.94 -4.14
C LEU A 244 11.85 19.49 -3.70
N VAL A 245 11.78 18.55 -4.63
CA VAL A 245 11.63 17.13 -4.31
C VAL A 245 12.85 16.58 -3.60
N HIS A 246 14.05 17.02 -3.99
CA HIS A 246 15.26 16.67 -3.24
C HIS A 246 15.22 17.19 -1.81
N ASN A 247 14.79 18.44 -1.61
CA ASN A 247 14.61 19.01 -0.28
C ASN A 247 13.58 18.21 0.54
N ILE A 248 12.46 17.76 -0.06
CA ILE A 248 11.50 16.86 0.62
C ILE A 248 12.17 15.57 1.08
N ASN A 249 13.04 14.97 0.25
CA ASN A 249 13.82 13.80 0.66
C ASN A 249 14.76 14.12 1.84
N GLU A 250 15.30 15.33 1.97
CA GLU A 250 16.11 15.70 3.14
C GLU A 250 15.30 15.77 4.45
N TYR A 251 13.98 15.97 4.37
CA TYR A 251 13.06 15.90 5.51
C TYR A 251 12.68 14.46 5.91
N GLY A 252 13.29 13.44 5.29
CA GLY A 252 13.04 12.05 5.62
C GLY A 252 11.76 11.48 4.98
N VAL A 253 11.26 12.10 3.91
CA VAL A 253 10.06 11.67 3.17
C VAL A 253 10.43 11.31 1.74
N VAL A 254 10.18 10.06 1.34
CA VAL A 254 10.37 9.58 -0.04
C VAL A 254 9.00 9.29 -0.64
N MET A 255 8.64 10.00 -1.71
CA MET A 255 7.39 9.76 -2.43
C MET A 255 7.52 8.54 -3.35
N MET A 256 6.68 7.53 -3.16
CA MET A 256 6.66 6.38 -4.09
C MET A 256 6.07 6.75 -5.44
N ASP A 257 5.10 7.67 -5.45
CA ASP A 257 4.48 8.19 -6.66
C ASP A 257 5.03 9.57 -7.05
N CYS A 258 6.35 9.73 -7.03
CA CYS A 258 6.96 10.98 -7.50
C CYS A 258 6.80 11.14 -9.01
N SER A 259 6.06 12.14 -9.47
CA SER A 259 5.93 12.42 -10.90
C SER A 259 5.51 13.86 -11.19
N PRO A 260 5.72 14.37 -12.41
CA PRO A 260 5.29 15.72 -12.78
C PRO A 260 3.78 15.96 -12.64
N ARG A 261 2.96 14.89 -12.62
CA ARG A 261 1.51 15.00 -12.39
C ARG A 261 1.16 15.37 -10.95
N ASN A 262 2.09 15.17 -10.03
CA ASN A 262 1.93 15.51 -8.61
C ASN A 262 2.63 16.86 -8.30
N MET A 263 2.80 17.70 -9.32
CA MET A 263 3.40 19.03 -9.22
C MET A 263 2.48 20.11 -9.79
N ILE A 264 2.14 21.12 -9.00
CA ILE A 264 1.39 22.30 -9.43
C ILE A 264 2.32 23.50 -9.48
N VAL A 265 2.39 24.18 -10.63
CA VAL A 265 3.05 25.49 -10.73
C VAL A 265 2.05 26.57 -10.39
N GLY A 266 2.25 27.24 -9.24
CA GLY A 266 1.39 28.31 -8.77
C GLY A 266 1.33 29.47 -9.77
N GLN A 267 0.14 29.89 -10.16
CA GLN A 267 -0.07 30.88 -11.21
C GLN A 267 0.55 32.25 -10.85
N GLN A 268 0.41 32.67 -9.60
CA GLN A 268 0.91 33.97 -9.13
C GLN A 268 2.38 33.92 -8.72
N SER A 269 2.78 32.89 -7.98
CA SER A 269 4.13 32.76 -7.44
C SER A 269 5.14 32.21 -8.45
N GLN A 270 4.65 31.51 -9.49
CA GLN A 270 5.47 30.71 -10.40
C GLN A 270 6.42 29.77 -9.64
N GLN A 271 5.95 29.25 -8.50
CA GLN A 271 6.65 28.27 -7.68
C GLN A 271 5.98 26.90 -7.84
N PRO A 272 6.77 25.81 -7.90
CA PRO A 272 6.23 24.47 -7.85
C PRO A 272 5.72 24.13 -6.44
N PHE A 273 4.62 23.38 -6.41
CA PHE A 273 4.05 22.78 -5.22
C PHE A 273 3.92 21.28 -5.43
N VAL A 274 4.46 20.49 -4.53
CA VAL A 274 4.32 19.03 -4.53
C VAL A 274 3.00 18.68 -3.83
N ILE A 275 2.23 17.79 -4.44
CA ILE A 275 0.95 17.30 -3.91
C ILE A 275 0.94 15.77 -3.84
N ASP A 276 -0.11 15.23 -3.24
CA ASP A 276 -0.39 13.79 -3.18
C ASP A 276 0.69 12.97 -2.46
N PHE A 277 0.66 13.04 -1.13
CA PHE A 277 1.60 12.31 -0.26
C PHE A 277 1.01 11.02 0.32
N ALA A 278 -0.06 10.48 -0.29
CA ALA A 278 -0.73 9.26 0.17
C ALA A 278 0.15 8.01 0.12
N GLN A 279 1.27 8.06 -0.61
CA GLN A 279 2.19 6.96 -0.81
C GLN A 279 3.63 7.43 -0.60
N CYS A 280 4.08 7.41 0.65
CA CYS A 280 5.43 7.79 1.05
C CYS A 280 6.09 6.72 1.92
N TRP A 281 7.41 6.65 1.85
CA TRP A 281 8.24 6.06 2.88
C TRP A 281 8.81 7.13 3.81
N PHE A 282 8.92 6.78 5.09
CA PHE A 282 9.44 7.66 6.12
C PHE A 282 10.71 7.08 6.69
N LYS A 283 11.77 7.91 6.76
CA LYS A 283 13.09 7.52 7.26
C LYS A 283 13.06 6.76 8.58
N HIS A 284 12.25 7.21 9.54
CA HIS A 284 12.19 6.64 10.89
C HIS A 284 11.31 5.37 11.01
N GLU A 285 10.65 4.96 9.93
CA GLU A 285 9.86 3.71 9.88
C GLU A 285 10.51 2.63 9.03
N MET A 286 11.64 2.93 8.39
CA MET A 286 12.37 1.93 7.64
C MET A 286 12.88 0.89 8.63
N LYS A 287 12.33 -0.32 8.51
CA LYS A 287 12.88 -1.51 9.17
C LYS A 287 14.13 -1.89 8.39
N MET A 288 15.20 -2.24 9.10
CA MET A 288 16.37 -2.84 8.48
C MET A 288 15.91 -4.12 7.77
N TRP A 289 16.28 -4.27 6.50
CA TRP A 289 16.16 -5.56 5.84
C TRP A 289 17.21 -6.47 6.47
N GLU A 290 16.79 -7.31 7.43
CA GLU A 290 17.61 -8.46 7.79
C GLU A 290 17.56 -9.40 6.58
N PRO A 291 18.71 -9.68 5.91
CA PRO A 291 18.74 -10.75 4.95
C PRO A 291 18.24 -11.99 5.69
N SER A 292 17.17 -12.61 5.20
CA SER A 292 16.79 -13.91 5.69
C SER A 292 18.01 -14.81 5.56
N ASN A 293 18.52 -15.33 6.68
CA ASN A 293 19.43 -16.47 6.70
C ASN A 293 18.66 -17.70 6.18
N GLU A 294 18.29 -17.68 4.91
CA GLU A 294 18.06 -18.90 4.15
C GLU A 294 19.45 -19.49 4.01
N GLN A 295 19.77 -20.42 4.92
CA GLN A 295 20.85 -21.36 4.67
C GLN A 295 20.56 -21.97 3.30
N ASP A 296 21.50 -21.75 2.38
CA ASP A 296 21.63 -22.50 1.15
C ASP A 296 21.65 -24.00 1.51
N ASP A 297 20.49 -24.65 1.48
CA ASP A 297 20.40 -26.10 1.31
C ASP A 297 20.69 -26.41 -0.18
N GLU A 298 21.88 -26.01 -0.66
CA GLU A 298 22.50 -26.64 -1.82
C GLU A 298 23.30 -27.86 -1.31
N ASP A 299 23.22 -28.95 -2.08
CA ASP A 299 23.89 -30.25 -1.90
C ASP A 299 23.18 -31.30 -1.01
N ASN A 300 22.10 -31.87 -1.54
CA ASN A 300 21.88 -33.33 -1.50
C ASN A 300 20.90 -33.80 -2.60
N GLU A 301 21.27 -33.59 -3.86
CA GLU A 301 20.70 -34.35 -4.99
C GLU A 301 21.84 -34.95 -5.81
N GLU A 302 22.39 -36.07 -5.35
CA GLU A 302 23.08 -37.05 -6.21
C GLU A 302 23.22 -38.38 -5.47
N GLU A 303 22.18 -39.23 -5.58
CA GLU A 303 22.26 -40.70 -5.75
C GLU A 303 20.87 -41.32 -5.51
N GLU A 304 19.96 -41.20 -6.47
CA GLU A 304 18.94 -42.24 -6.70
C GLU A 304 18.34 -42.09 -8.11
N SER A 305 19.18 -42.24 -9.12
CA SER A 305 18.76 -42.44 -10.51
C SER A 305 19.17 -43.82 -10.99
N GLU A 306 18.33 -44.82 -10.70
CA GLU A 306 18.18 -46.09 -11.44
C GLU A 306 17.11 -46.86 -10.63
N GLU A 307 15.82 -46.80 -10.95
CA GLU A 307 15.25 -47.69 -11.96
C GLU A 307 13.73 -47.41 -12.04
N LYS A 308 13.28 -46.48 -12.89
CA LYS A 308 11.87 -46.45 -13.33
C LYS A 308 11.77 -46.11 -14.82
N VAL A 309 11.98 -47.13 -15.64
CA VAL A 309 11.38 -47.21 -16.98
C VAL A 309 10.78 -48.60 -17.14
N ALA A 310 9.46 -48.71 -17.01
CA ALA A 310 8.60 -49.37 -18.01
C ALA A 310 7.18 -49.64 -17.49
N LYS A 311 6.24 -48.99 -18.18
CA LYS A 311 4.96 -49.54 -18.71
C LYS A 311 3.68 -49.47 -17.86
N ASN A 312 2.79 -48.64 -18.41
CA ASN A 312 1.33 -48.72 -18.39
C ASN A 312 0.80 -50.06 -18.95
N GLU A 313 -0.44 -50.38 -18.54
CA GLU A 313 -1.58 -51.00 -19.27
C GLU A 313 -2.38 -51.84 -18.25
N GLU A 314 -3.55 -51.38 -17.83
CA GLU A 314 -4.91 -51.62 -18.40
C GLU A 314 -5.68 -52.71 -17.63
N ASP A 315 -6.92 -52.34 -17.30
CA ASP A 315 -8.17 -53.10 -17.23
C ASP A 315 -8.55 -54.11 -16.12
N GLU A 316 -9.75 -53.79 -15.60
CA GLU A 316 -10.92 -54.61 -15.25
C GLU A 316 -10.81 -55.91 -14.42
N GLY A 317 -11.70 -56.05 -13.43
CA GLY A 317 -12.31 -57.35 -13.13
C GLY A 317 -12.56 -57.71 -11.66
N LYS A 318 -13.79 -57.43 -11.22
CA LYS A 318 -14.66 -58.13 -10.24
C LYS A 318 -14.15 -59.31 -9.37
N GLU A 319 -14.66 -59.27 -8.14
CA GLU A 319 -15.30 -60.36 -7.36
C GLU A 319 -14.48 -61.49 -6.69
N THR A 320 -14.81 -61.63 -5.40
CA THR A 320 -15.10 -62.86 -4.62
C THR A 320 -14.01 -63.62 -3.87
N GLU A 321 -14.25 -63.68 -2.54
CA GLU A 321 -14.18 -64.85 -1.64
C GLU A 321 -12.88 -65.67 -1.53
N LYS A 322 -12.20 -65.50 -0.39
CA LYS A 322 -11.95 -66.53 0.67
C LYS A 322 -10.93 -65.97 1.66
N ARG A 323 -11.31 -65.61 2.89
CA ARG A 323 -11.41 -66.53 4.04
C ARG A 323 -10.45 -67.73 3.94
N GLU A 324 -9.29 -67.58 4.58
CA GLU A 324 -8.67 -68.53 5.52
C GLU A 324 -7.18 -68.23 5.62
N ASN A 325 -6.77 -67.39 6.58
CA ASN A 325 -5.56 -67.56 7.38
C ASN A 325 -5.39 -66.46 8.46
N GLU A 326 -6.49 -65.98 9.03
CA GLU A 326 -6.48 -65.36 10.35
C GLU A 326 -6.33 -66.44 11.42
N ARG A 327 -5.08 -66.86 11.66
CA ARG A 327 -4.59 -67.46 12.91
C ARG A 327 -3.16 -67.92 12.66
N LYS A 328 -2.17 -67.09 13.02
CA LYS A 328 -0.88 -67.49 13.64
C LYS A 328 0.21 -66.41 13.76
N GLU A 329 -0.07 -65.11 13.65
CA GLU A 329 0.96 -64.08 13.89
C GLU A 329 0.46 -62.96 14.81
N ASN A 330 -0.01 -63.34 15.99
CA ASN A 330 -0.38 -62.38 17.05
C ASN A 330 0.09 -62.84 18.44
N GLU A 331 1.27 -63.48 18.51
CA GLU A 331 1.86 -63.96 19.78
C GLU A 331 3.36 -63.60 19.97
N GLU A 332 3.95 -62.72 19.16
CA GLU A 332 5.38 -62.34 19.32
C GLU A 332 5.63 -60.81 19.35
N LYS A 333 4.70 -60.03 19.93
CA LYS A 333 4.91 -58.58 20.16
C LYS A 333 4.58 -58.11 21.59
N GLU A 334 4.64 -59.00 22.58
CA GLU A 334 4.30 -58.67 23.96
C GLU A 334 5.37 -59.05 25.01
N ILE A 335 6.64 -59.18 24.61
CA ILE A 335 7.75 -59.41 25.55
C ILE A 335 9.03 -58.72 25.04
N GLU A 336 9.07 -57.38 25.00
CA GLU A 336 10.35 -56.63 25.06
C GLU A 336 10.16 -55.12 25.32
N GLU A 337 9.03 -54.72 25.91
CA GLU A 337 8.89 -53.41 26.54
C GLU A 337 8.57 -53.60 28.02
N LYS A 338 9.63 -53.63 28.84
CA LYS A 338 9.73 -53.12 30.21
C LYS A 338 10.76 -53.93 30.98
N GLU A 339 11.50 -53.22 31.84
CA GLU A 339 12.62 -53.68 32.67
C GLU A 339 13.94 -53.64 31.88
N THR A 340 14.91 -52.76 32.13
CA THR A 340 15.32 -52.23 33.43
C THR A 340 16.19 -50.99 33.23
N LYS A 341 15.68 -49.84 33.68
CA LYS A 341 16.54 -48.81 34.30
C LYS A 341 17.16 -49.45 35.54
N GLU A 342 18.48 -49.41 35.67
CA GLU A 342 19.18 -49.06 36.91
C GLU A 342 20.66 -49.46 36.84
N LYS A 343 21.48 -48.59 37.46
CA LYS A 343 22.84 -48.82 37.99
C LYS A 343 23.98 -48.63 37.00
N GLU A 344 24.65 -47.49 37.08
CA GLU A 344 25.60 -47.06 38.13
C GLU A 344 27.03 -47.45 37.74
N ASP A 345 27.86 -46.41 37.76
CA ASP A 345 29.22 -46.43 38.29
C ASP A 345 30.38 -47.02 37.48
N LYS A 346 31.28 -46.07 37.17
CA LYS A 346 32.73 -46.07 37.46
C LYS A 346 33.70 -46.59 36.41
N GLU A 347 34.65 -45.67 36.12
CA GLU A 347 36.09 -45.91 35.86
C GLU A 347 36.43 -46.62 34.54
N LYS A 348 37.41 -46.25 33.71
CA LYS A 348 38.69 -45.52 33.86
C LYS A 348 39.26 -45.31 32.43
N GLU A 349 39.80 -44.13 32.12
CA GLU A 349 41.25 -43.85 31.86
C GLU A 349 41.89 -44.45 30.59
N GLY A 350 42.65 -43.61 29.87
CA GLY A 350 43.67 -43.96 28.87
C GLY A 350 43.50 -43.18 27.57
N GLU A 351 44.01 -41.94 27.48
CA GLU A 351 45.25 -41.60 26.74
C GLU A 351 45.10 -41.74 25.21
N GLU A 352 45.05 -40.62 24.49
CA GLU A 352 46.12 -40.24 23.55
C GLU A 352 45.89 -38.81 23.01
N LYS A 353 46.96 -38.02 23.09
CA LYS A 353 47.12 -36.69 22.51
C LYS A 353 47.63 -36.87 21.09
N GLU A 354 47.23 -36.00 20.16
CA GLU A 354 48.13 -35.21 19.31
C GLU A 354 47.32 -34.40 18.27
N ASP A 355 47.89 -33.25 17.92
CA ASP A 355 47.55 -32.36 16.79
C ASP A 355 46.44 -31.31 16.97
N GLU A 356 46.72 -30.35 17.86
CA GLU A 356 46.28 -28.96 17.74
C GLU A 356 47.12 -28.23 16.69
N GLU A 357 46.61 -28.11 15.47
CA GLU A 357 46.98 -27.02 14.56
C GLU A 357 45.80 -26.74 13.62
N LYS A 358 44.76 -26.08 14.13
CA LYS A 358 43.78 -25.39 13.29
C LYS A 358 43.59 -23.98 13.82
N LYS A 359 43.85 -23.05 12.90
CA LYS A 359 43.58 -21.62 13.00
C LYS A 359 42.17 -21.41 13.53
N ASP A 360 42.08 -20.80 14.71
CA ASP A 360 40.94 -19.98 15.07
C ASP A 360 40.96 -18.76 14.15
N GLU A 361 40.33 -18.89 12.99
CA GLU A 361 39.73 -17.74 12.33
C GLU A 361 38.49 -17.41 13.16
N GLU A 362 38.69 -16.53 14.15
CA GLU A 362 37.63 -15.70 14.71
C GLU A 362 36.95 -15.01 13.52
N LYS A 363 35.90 -15.64 12.99
CA LYS A 363 34.83 -14.89 12.34
C LYS A 363 34.21 -14.07 13.46
N GLU A 364 34.75 -12.87 13.63
CA GLU A 364 33.96 -11.77 14.16
C GLU A 364 32.76 -11.68 13.23
N ASP A 365 31.63 -12.25 13.67
CA ASP A 365 30.32 -11.86 13.18
C ASP A 365 30.17 -10.38 13.56
N GLU A 366 30.76 -9.50 12.73
CA GLU A 366 30.35 -8.12 12.62
C GLU A 366 28.90 -8.18 12.14
N ASP A 367 27.99 -8.27 13.08
CA ASP A 367 26.64 -7.76 12.96
C ASP A 367 26.79 -6.27 12.65
N SER A 368 27.11 -5.94 11.40
CA SER A 368 27.20 -4.56 10.93
C SER A 368 25.79 -4.02 11.02
N GLU A 369 25.50 -3.32 12.12
CA GLU A 369 24.30 -2.54 12.33
C GLU A 369 24.16 -1.63 11.11
N ILE A 370 23.32 -2.04 10.15
CA ILE A 370 23.11 -1.30 8.92
C ILE A 370 22.58 0.07 9.31
N ASP A 371 23.30 1.14 8.96
CA ASP A 371 22.88 2.49 9.28
C ASP A 371 21.52 2.79 8.62
N LEU A 372 20.52 3.14 9.43
CA LEU A 372 19.20 3.56 8.95
C LEU A 372 19.31 4.75 7.98
N GLU A 373 20.34 5.58 8.10
CA GLU A 373 20.66 6.63 7.14
C GLU A 373 20.99 6.05 5.76
N ASP A 374 21.78 4.98 5.71
CA ASP A 374 22.23 4.36 4.46
C ASP A 374 21.10 3.66 3.72
N GLU A 375 20.26 2.90 4.44
CA GLU A 375 19.06 2.28 3.85
C GLU A 375 18.10 3.36 3.34
N TYR A 376 17.93 4.46 4.09
CA TYR A 376 17.11 5.57 3.65
C TYR A 376 17.62 6.19 2.34
N TRP A 377 18.91 6.50 2.25
CA TRP A 377 19.47 7.05 1.02
C TRP A 377 19.53 6.04 -0.10
N TYR A 378 19.64 4.74 0.20
CA TYR A 378 19.46 3.69 -0.79
C TYR A 378 18.06 3.73 -1.41
N ARG A 379 17.01 3.90 -0.61
CA ARG A 379 15.62 4.08 -1.08
C ARG A 379 15.43 5.37 -1.87
N VAL A 380 16.03 6.48 -1.44
CA VAL A 380 16.05 7.73 -2.21
C VAL A 380 16.68 7.52 -3.59
N ARG A 381 17.79 6.77 -3.65
CA ARG A 381 18.49 6.45 -4.90
C ARG A 381 17.71 5.51 -5.80
N SER A 382 17.05 4.49 -5.25
CA SER A 382 16.31 3.50 -6.03
C SER A 382 15.01 4.06 -6.60
N THR A 383 14.36 4.99 -5.90
CA THR A 383 13.17 5.70 -6.38
C THR A 383 13.50 6.87 -7.31
N ASP A 384 14.67 7.49 -7.13
CA ASP A 384 15.15 8.65 -7.90
C ASP A 384 14.08 9.74 -8.04
N ASN A 385 13.46 10.15 -6.93
CA ASN A 385 12.39 11.17 -6.95
C ASN A 385 12.76 12.43 -7.76
N PRO A 386 13.97 13.02 -7.63
CA PRO A 386 14.38 14.15 -8.46
C PRO A 386 14.44 13.78 -9.95
N GLY A 387 14.97 12.60 -10.30
CA GLY A 387 14.96 12.06 -11.66
C GLY A 387 13.56 11.83 -12.23
N ALA A 388 12.64 11.32 -11.42
CA ALA A 388 11.25 11.07 -11.79
C ALA A 388 10.52 12.35 -12.23
N ILE A 389 10.95 13.52 -11.75
CA ILE A 389 10.51 14.82 -12.28
C ILE A 389 11.35 15.24 -13.48
N GLY A 390 12.65 15.43 -13.29
CA GLY A 390 13.52 16.10 -14.24
C GLY A 390 13.70 15.33 -15.55
N SER A 391 13.91 14.02 -15.48
CA SER A 391 14.10 13.16 -16.65
C SER A 391 12.82 13.01 -17.45
N VAL A 392 11.66 12.86 -16.78
CA VAL A 392 10.35 12.79 -17.42
C VAL A 392 10.05 14.09 -18.15
N MET A 393 10.18 15.23 -17.47
CA MET A 393 9.92 16.54 -18.09
C MET A 393 10.88 16.85 -19.24
N ARG A 394 12.18 16.57 -19.07
CA ARG A 394 13.17 16.74 -20.15
C ARG A 394 12.79 15.95 -21.40
N THR A 395 12.40 14.68 -21.22
CA THR A 395 12.01 13.79 -22.33
C THR A 395 10.72 14.26 -22.98
N ARG A 396 9.70 14.58 -22.17
CA ARG A 396 8.39 15.04 -22.64
C ARG A 396 8.48 16.34 -23.44
N LEU A 397 9.14 17.37 -22.88
CA LEU A 397 9.29 18.67 -23.54
C LEU A 397 10.07 18.56 -24.85
N GLN A 398 11.09 17.70 -24.90
CA GLN A 398 11.81 17.44 -26.15
C GLN A 398 10.92 16.75 -27.19
N ARG A 399 10.19 15.69 -26.79
CA ARG A 399 9.38 14.88 -27.70
C ARG A 399 8.15 15.63 -28.22
N GLU A 400 7.44 16.32 -27.33
CA GLU A 400 6.13 16.89 -27.62
C GLU A 400 6.19 18.36 -28.04
N LYS A 401 7.22 19.09 -27.60
CA LYS A 401 7.36 20.54 -27.83
C LYS A 401 8.63 20.92 -28.60
N GLY A 402 9.55 19.98 -28.84
CA GLY A 402 10.83 20.25 -29.50
C GLY A 402 11.80 21.09 -28.67
N VAL A 403 11.57 21.22 -27.36
CA VAL A 403 12.37 22.07 -26.47
C VAL A 403 13.36 21.22 -25.68
N LYS A 404 14.66 21.43 -25.91
CA LYS A 404 15.74 20.83 -25.11
C LYS A 404 15.98 21.68 -23.87
N ILE A 405 15.77 21.08 -22.70
CA ILE A 405 16.14 21.67 -21.42
C ILE A 405 17.35 20.94 -20.83
N LYS A 406 18.15 21.66 -20.04
CA LYS A 406 19.19 21.09 -19.20
C LYS A 406 18.69 21.11 -17.77
N VAL A 407 18.78 19.98 -17.09
CA VAL A 407 18.41 19.79 -15.70
C VAL A 407 19.64 19.25 -14.99
N GLN A 408 19.98 19.85 -13.86
CA GLN A 408 21.01 19.38 -12.95
C GLN A 408 20.33 18.52 -11.90
N PHE A 409 20.82 17.31 -11.69
CA PHE A 409 20.32 16.43 -10.65
C PHE A 409 21.23 16.57 -9.43
N PRO A 410 20.67 16.57 -8.21
CA PRO A 410 21.48 16.52 -7.00
C PRO A 410 22.35 15.28 -7.03
N ASP A 411 23.57 15.41 -6.51
CA ASP A 411 24.44 14.26 -6.34
C ASP A 411 23.95 13.44 -5.14
N ILE A 412 23.14 12.43 -5.43
CA ILE A 412 22.62 11.48 -4.45
C ILE A 412 23.64 10.38 -4.11
N TYR A 413 24.84 10.42 -4.70
CA TYR A 413 25.90 9.42 -4.58
C TYR A 413 27.16 9.92 -3.86
N GLU A 414 27.31 11.23 -3.64
CA GLU A 414 28.52 11.83 -3.03
C GLU A 414 28.47 12.02 -1.50
N ARG A 415 27.38 11.66 -0.78
CA ARG A 415 27.46 11.64 0.70
C ARG A 415 28.42 10.50 1.11
N PRO A 416 29.55 10.80 1.79
CA PRO A 416 30.37 9.75 2.37
C PRO A 416 29.52 8.97 3.37
N LEU A 417 29.58 7.65 3.31
CA LEU A 417 29.24 6.80 4.44
C LEU A 417 30.18 7.25 5.58
N GLU A 418 29.64 7.86 6.64
CA GLU A 418 30.45 8.38 7.76
C GLU A 418 31.00 7.26 8.65
#